data_AF-A0AAX1UI64-F1
#
_entry.id   AF-A0AAX1UI64-F1
#
_cell.length_a   1.000
_cell.length_b   1.000
_cell.length_c   1.000
_cell.angle_alpha   90.00
_cell.angle_beta   90.00
_cell.angle_gamma   90.00
#
_symmetry.space_group_name_H-M   'P 1'
#
loop_
_entity.id
_entity.type
_entity.pdbx_description
1 polymer ?
#
loop_
_entity_poly.entity_id
_entity_poly.type
_entity_poly.pdbx_seq_one_letter_code
_entity_poly.pdbx_strand_id
1 'polypeptide(L)'
;MLKPLAATLLLAGPAFASSDDAWAEFAAEVESACLAAAGDTLSDASAVVDPFGSESYGLAIVSGRTANDAPASMICVLNKQSRAVEIGGELAIRVSDRGPEPLTAEDTDKAALTGELFCSFEAEARTLLFAAGNVASDQPAEAAVKLSGQPVKLSVDGGFDAITRGAVFTDHAATAEVAVTGEATEDGESPAYPATLTVRPEEGPEMAAEGLWRCGP
;
A
#
# COMPACT_ATOMS: atom_id res chain seq x y z
N MET A 1 74.22 -9.04 19.77
CA MET A 1 73.57 -9.36 18.48
C MET A 1 72.07 -9.32 18.70
N LEU A 2 71.45 -8.20 18.33
CA LEU A 2 70.04 -7.88 18.58
C LEU A 2 69.20 -8.36 17.39
N LYS A 3 68.20 -9.21 17.62
CA LYS A 3 67.35 -9.80 16.58
C LYS A 3 66.03 -9.00 16.53
N PRO A 4 65.60 -8.44 15.38
CA PRO A 4 64.41 -7.61 15.33
C PRO A 4 63.14 -8.47 15.33
N LEU A 5 62.15 -8.02 16.10
CA LEU A 5 60.78 -8.51 16.10
C LEU A 5 60.07 -7.95 14.86
N ALA A 6 59.60 -8.81 13.96
CA ALA A 6 58.74 -8.41 12.85
C ALA A 6 57.29 -8.34 13.35
N ALA A 7 56.72 -7.14 13.38
CA ALA A 7 55.32 -6.90 13.68
C ALA A 7 54.48 -7.06 12.41
N THR A 8 53.62 -8.08 12.39
CA THR A 8 52.65 -8.31 11.32
C THR A 8 51.52 -7.30 11.45
N LEU A 9 51.43 -6.34 10.52
CA LEU A 9 50.31 -5.41 10.41
C LEU A 9 49.07 -6.18 9.91
N LEU A 10 48.04 -6.32 10.75
CA LEU A 10 46.71 -6.69 10.28
C LEU A 10 46.10 -5.48 9.55
N LEU A 11 45.93 -5.59 8.23
CA LEU A 11 45.09 -4.68 7.46
C LEU A 11 43.63 -4.97 7.77
N ALA A 12 43.03 -4.18 8.65
CA ALA A 12 41.58 -4.11 8.79
C ALA A 12 41.01 -3.46 7.52
N GLY A 13 40.37 -4.27 6.67
CA GLY A 13 39.58 -3.75 5.55
C GLY A 13 38.37 -2.95 6.05
N PRO A 14 37.84 -2.00 5.27
CA PRO A 14 36.67 -1.24 5.65
C PRO A 14 35.49 -2.21 5.81
N ALA A 15 34.97 -2.31 7.02
CA ALA A 15 33.66 -2.89 7.26
C ALA A 15 32.63 -1.89 6.70
N PHE A 16 32.18 -2.12 5.47
CA PHE A 16 30.97 -1.49 4.99
C PHE A 16 29.82 -2.05 5.84
N ALA A 17 29.50 -1.33 6.92
CA ALA A 17 28.19 -1.40 7.52
C ALA A 17 27.19 -1.22 6.36
N SER A 18 26.40 -2.26 6.09
CA SER A 18 25.48 -2.29 4.95
C SER A 18 24.62 -1.03 5.00
N SER A 19 24.89 -0.11 4.08
CA SER A 19 24.18 1.16 3.98
C SER A 19 22.73 0.89 3.55
N ASP A 20 21.84 1.83 3.84
CA ASP A 20 20.41 1.73 3.46
C ASP A 20 20.25 1.41 1.96
N ASP A 21 21.09 1.99 1.11
CA ASP A 21 21.14 1.71 -0.33
C ASP A 21 21.42 0.23 -0.65
N ALA A 22 22.34 -0.42 0.09
CA ALA A 22 22.69 -1.82 -0.14
C ALA A 22 21.55 -2.78 0.27
N TRP A 23 20.78 -2.40 1.30
CA TRP A 23 19.58 -3.14 1.69
C TRP A 23 18.46 -2.97 0.67
N ALA A 24 18.27 -1.77 0.13
CA ALA A 24 17.28 -1.51 -0.92
C ALA A 24 17.61 -2.27 -2.21
N GLU A 25 18.87 -2.27 -2.65
CA GLU A 25 19.32 -3.04 -3.81
C GLU A 25 19.10 -4.55 -3.61
N PHE A 26 19.40 -5.06 -2.43
CA PHE A 26 19.16 -6.47 -2.11
C PHE A 26 17.67 -6.82 -2.09
N ALA A 27 16.83 -5.99 -1.48
CA ALA A 27 15.38 -6.21 -1.48
C ALA A 27 14.80 -6.23 -2.90
N ALA A 28 15.25 -5.32 -3.78
CA ALA A 28 14.88 -5.30 -5.19
C ALA A 28 15.36 -6.56 -5.95
N GLU A 29 16.54 -7.09 -5.62
CA GLU A 29 17.03 -8.36 -6.16
C GLU A 29 16.12 -9.52 -5.75
N VAL A 30 15.73 -9.58 -4.46
CA VAL A 30 14.81 -10.61 -3.94
C VAL A 30 13.46 -10.53 -4.64
N GLU A 31 12.87 -9.32 -4.75
CA GLU A 31 11.60 -9.09 -5.45
C GLU A 31 11.65 -9.64 -6.88
N SER A 32 12.63 -9.19 -7.66
CA SER A 32 12.81 -9.56 -9.06
C SER A 32 12.96 -11.07 -9.23
N ALA A 33 13.80 -11.69 -8.41
CA ALA A 33 14.09 -13.11 -8.48
C ALA A 33 12.88 -13.97 -8.07
N CYS A 34 12.10 -13.50 -7.08
CA CYS A 34 10.90 -14.18 -6.61
C CYS A 34 9.73 -14.07 -7.58
N LEU A 35 9.51 -12.91 -8.19
CA LEU A 35 8.51 -12.75 -9.25
C LEU A 35 8.85 -13.63 -10.46
N ALA A 36 10.12 -13.69 -10.85
CA ALA A 36 10.57 -14.58 -11.92
C ALA A 36 10.35 -16.07 -11.60
N ALA A 37 10.56 -16.47 -10.33
CA ALA A 37 10.36 -17.84 -9.88
C ALA A 37 8.88 -18.26 -9.80
N ALA A 38 7.97 -17.33 -9.53
CA ALA A 38 6.53 -17.58 -9.58
C ALA A 38 6.03 -17.85 -11.00
N GLY A 39 6.69 -17.25 -12.00
CA GLY A 39 6.37 -17.43 -13.42
C GLY A 39 4.89 -17.10 -13.71
N ASP A 40 4.27 -17.88 -14.60
CA ASP A 40 2.87 -17.69 -15.01
C ASP A 40 1.86 -18.34 -14.05
N THR A 41 2.30 -18.79 -12.86
CA THR A 41 1.43 -19.44 -11.87
C THR A 41 0.39 -18.47 -11.30
N LEU A 42 0.77 -17.21 -11.16
CA LEU A 42 -0.06 -16.13 -10.64
C LEU A 42 -0.15 -14.99 -11.66
N SER A 43 -1.35 -14.59 -12.05
CA SER A 43 -1.59 -13.33 -12.74
C SER A 43 -1.64 -12.18 -11.74
N ASP A 44 -1.33 -10.95 -12.20
CA ASP A 44 -1.24 -9.74 -11.37
C ASP A 44 -0.36 -9.95 -10.13
N ALA A 45 0.78 -10.63 -10.33
CA ALA A 45 1.69 -11.00 -9.28
C ALA A 45 2.47 -9.79 -8.74
N SER A 46 2.53 -9.67 -7.41
CA SER A 46 3.41 -8.75 -6.68
C SER A 46 4.13 -9.50 -5.57
N ALA A 47 5.24 -8.96 -5.07
CA ALA A 47 5.99 -9.57 -3.98
C ALA A 47 6.14 -8.61 -2.80
N VAL A 48 5.72 -9.03 -1.62
CA VAL A 48 6.00 -8.34 -0.36
C VAL A 48 7.31 -8.89 0.20
N VAL A 49 8.36 -8.07 0.20
CA VAL A 49 9.72 -8.47 0.57
C VAL A 49 10.02 -8.09 2.02
N ASP A 50 10.64 -9.00 2.77
CA ASP A 50 11.30 -8.67 4.02
C ASP A 50 12.57 -7.85 3.70
N PRO A 51 12.65 -6.56 4.10
CA PRO A 51 13.74 -5.66 3.69
C PRO A 51 15.13 -6.12 4.14
N PHE A 52 15.20 -6.96 5.17
CA PHE A 52 16.46 -7.50 5.69
C PHE A 52 16.62 -8.99 5.42
N GLY A 53 15.49 -9.71 5.32
CA GLY A 53 15.45 -11.16 5.28
C GLY A 53 16.01 -11.80 6.56
N SER A 54 16.55 -13.00 6.42
CA SER A 54 17.24 -13.73 7.49
C SER A 54 18.76 -13.66 7.36
N GLU A 55 19.48 -14.32 8.27
CA GLU A 55 20.95 -14.44 8.20
C GLU A 55 21.44 -14.99 6.86
N SER A 56 20.71 -15.93 6.26
CA SER A 56 21.14 -16.66 5.05
C SER A 56 20.29 -16.40 3.80
N TYR A 57 19.10 -15.82 3.95
CA TYR A 57 18.13 -15.71 2.86
C TYR A 57 17.50 -14.32 2.80
N GLY A 58 17.25 -13.82 1.58
CA GLY A 58 16.17 -12.87 1.34
C GLY A 58 14.84 -13.61 1.34
N LEU A 59 13.80 -12.98 1.87
CA LEU A 59 12.49 -13.60 2.06
C LEU A 59 11.43 -12.72 1.40
N ALA A 60 10.48 -13.34 0.69
CA ALA A 60 9.35 -12.64 0.12
C ALA A 60 8.10 -13.51 0.12
N ILE A 61 6.94 -12.87 0.08
CA ILE A 61 5.66 -13.52 -0.22
C ILE A 61 5.21 -12.99 -1.59
N VAL A 62 5.11 -13.87 -2.58
CA VAL A 62 4.58 -13.55 -3.89
C VAL A 62 3.08 -13.82 -3.89
N SER A 63 2.27 -12.85 -4.28
CA SER A 63 0.82 -12.93 -4.24
C SER A 63 0.20 -12.52 -5.57
N GLY A 64 -0.91 -13.14 -5.95
CA GLY A 64 -1.60 -12.83 -7.20
C GLY A 64 -2.90 -13.62 -7.32
N ARG A 65 -3.32 -13.90 -8.56
CA ARG A 65 -4.53 -14.69 -8.87
C ARG A 65 -4.15 -15.94 -9.65
N THR A 66 -4.73 -17.07 -9.27
CA THR A 66 -4.55 -18.35 -9.98
C THR A 66 -5.28 -18.34 -11.33
N ALA A 67 -5.07 -19.36 -12.16
CA ALA A 67 -5.76 -19.53 -13.44
C ALA A 67 -7.31 -19.56 -13.33
N ASN A 68 -7.86 -19.88 -12.15
CA ASN A 68 -9.30 -19.86 -11.89
C ASN A 68 -9.76 -18.55 -11.22
N ASP A 69 -8.95 -17.50 -11.26
CA ASP A 69 -9.21 -16.19 -10.66
C ASP A 69 -9.29 -16.19 -9.12
N ALA A 70 -8.86 -17.28 -8.46
CA ALA A 70 -8.82 -17.36 -7.01
C ALA A 70 -7.54 -16.71 -6.45
N PRO A 71 -7.62 -15.97 -5.33
CA PRO A 71 -6.44 -15.37 -4.68
C PRO A 71 -5.49 -16.45 -4.15
N ALA A 72 -4.19 -16.28 -4.39
CA ALA A 72 -3.15 -17.16 -3.84
C ALA A 72 -1.85 -16.43 -3.53
N SER A 73 -1.05 -17.01 -2.64
CA SER A 73 0.28 -16.56 -2.25
C SER A 73 1.27 -17.72 -2.22
N MET A 74 2.55 -17.44 -2.45
CA MET A 74 3.66 -18.39 -2.39
C MET A 74 4.80 -17.76 -1.59
N ILE A 75 5.44 -18.56 -0.73
CA ILE A 75 6.64 -18.11 -0.01
C ILE A 75 7.84 -18.32 -0.92
N CYS A 76 8.66 -17.29 -1.09
CA CYS A 76 9.88 -17.33 -1.87
C CYS A 76 11.09 -16.98 -0.99
N VAL A 77 12.18 -17.70 -1.18
CA VAL A 77 13.46 -17.42 -0.52
C VAL A 77 14.60 -17.35 -1.55
N LEU A 78 15.47 -16.36 -1.40
CA LEU A 78 16.69 -16.21 -2.20
C LEU A 78 17.90 -16.42 -1.28
N ASN A 79 18.73 -17.41 -1.58
CA ASN A 79 19.95 -17.66 -0.82
C ASN A 79 20.98 -16.54 -1.07
N LYS A 80 21.43 -15.86 -0.01
CA LYS A 80 22.35 -14.71 -0.10
C LYS A 80 23.74 -15.08 -0.64
N GLN A 81 24.17 -16.33 -0.49
CA GLN A 81 25.48 -16.81 -0.92
C GLN A 81 25.46 -17.38 -2.34
N SER A 82 24.56 -18.32 -2.61
CA SER A 82 24.48 -19.00 -3.91
C SER A 82 23.64 -18.25 -4.94
N ARG A 83 22.83 -17.28 -4.50
CA ARG A 83 21.81 -16.60 -5.31
C ARG A 83 20.76 -17.54 -5.92
N ALA A 84 20.63 -18.74 -5.35
CA ALA A 84 19.57 -19.68 -5.72
C ALA A 84 18.23 -19.21 -5.14
N VAL A 85 17.17 -19.26 -5.95
CA VAL A 85 15.80 -18.99 -5.54
C VAL A 85 15.05 -20.29 -5.33
N GLU A 86 14.31 -20.38 -4.24
CA GLU A 86 13.38 -21.46 -3.97
C GLU A 86 11.99 -20.88 -3.72
N ILE A 87 10.96 -21.50 -4.31
CA ILE A 87 9.58 -21.07 -4.16
C ILE A 87 8.73 -22.24 -3.64
N GLY A 88 7.88 -21.95 -2.65
CA GLY A 88 6.94 -22.90 -2.07
C GLY A 88 5.71 -23.15 -2.95
N GLY A 89 4.76 -23.93 -2.43
CA GLY A 89 3.47 -24.15 -3.10
C GLY A 89 2.47 -23.01 -2.87
N GLU A 90 1.34 -23.09 -3.57
CA GLU A 90 0.22 -22.15 -3.43
C GLU A 90 -0.45 -22.24 -2.05
N LEU A 91 -0.65 -21.09 -1.44
CA LEU A 91 -1.45 -20.89 -0.23
C LEU A 91 -2.73 -20.15 -0.63
N ALA A 92 -3.89 -20.61 -0.17
CA ALA A 92 -5.20 -20.02 -0.46
C ALA A 92 -5.49 -18.73 0.35
N ILE A 93 -4.53 -17.80 0.33
CA ILE A 93 -4.58 -16.46 0.92
C ILE A 93 -3.92 -15.48 -0.06
N ARG A 94 -4.21 -14.18 0.03
CA ARG A 94 -3.45 -13.14 -0.69
C ARG A 94 -2.80 -12.22 0.32
N VAL A 95 -1.48 -12.06 0.24
CA VAL A 95 -0.76 -11.03 1.01
C VAL A 95 -0.55 -9.83 0.08
N SER A 96 -1.18 -8.72 0.40
CA SER A 96 -0.95 -7.43 -0.27
C SER A 96 -0.11 -6.53 0.63
N ASP A 97 0.44 -5.46 0.06
CA ASP A 97 0.88 -4.32 0.85
C ASP A 97 -0.27 -3.84 1.74
N ARG A 98 0.05 -3.15 2.85
CA ARG A 98 -0.95 -2.44 3.64
C ARG A 98 -1.53 -1.34 2.76
N GLY A 99 -2.58 -1.66 2.01
CA GLY A 99 -3.46 -0.66 1.44
C GLY A 99 -4.20 0.08 2.57
N PRO A 100 -4.90 1.17 2.25
CA PRO A 100 -5.75 1.85 3.22
C PRO A 100 -6.69 0.87 3.92
N GLU A 101 -6.81 0.98 5.24
CA GLU A 101 -7.64 0.06 6.02
C GLU A 101 -9.14 0.27 5.69
N PRO A 102 -9.94 -0.81 5.58
CA PRO A 102 -11.35 -0.67 5.29
C PRO A 102 -12.13 -0.09 6.48
N LEU A 103 -13.04 0.82 6.18
CA LEU A 103 -14.01 1.37 7.12
C LEU A 103 -15.13 0.36 7.36
N THR A 104 -15.53 0.25 8.62
CA THR A 104 -16.77 -0.42 9.03
C THR A 104 -17.90 0.60 9.18
N ALA A 105 -19.14 0.13 9.33
CA ALA A 105 -20.26 0.98 9.69
C ALA A 105 -20.00 1.75 11.00
N GLU A 106 -19.43 1.07 12.00
CA GLU A 106 -19.07 1.70 13.28
C GLU A 106 -18.01 2.80 13.12
N ASP A 107 -17.03 2.61 12.24
CA ASP A 107 -16.01 3.63 11.96
C ASP A 107 -16.65 4.87 11.32
N THR A 108 -17.61 4.66 10.42
CA THR A 108 -18.35 5.73 9.73
C THR A 108 -19.22 6.53 10.72
N ASP A 109 -19.93 5.83 11.61
CA ASP A 109 -20.72 6.45 12.67
C ASP A 109 -19.84 7.27 13.64
N LYS A 110 -18.68 6.72 14.02
CA LYS A 110 -17.71 7.40 14.90
C LYS A 110 -17.06 8.62 14.25
N ALA A 111 -16.82 8.58 12.95
CA ALA A 111 -16.29 9.73 12.23
C ALA A 111 -17.24 10.93 12.28
N ALA A 112 -18.55 10.67 12.43
CA ALA A 112 -19.58 11.69 12.61
C ALA A 112 -19.46 12.83 11.58
N LEU A 113 -19.38 12.44 10.31
CA LEU A 113 -19.22 13.39 9.20
C LEU A 113 -20.47 14.26 9.08
N THR A 114 -20.25 15.53 8.76
CA THR A 114 -21.33 16.47 8.49
C THR A 114 -21.54 16.62 6.98
N GLY A 115 -22.74 16.36 6.49
CA GLY A 115 -23.08 16.51 5.08
C GLY A 115 -24.48 16.02 4.75
N GLU A 116 -25.02 16.49 3.62
CA GLU A 116 -26.30 16.06 3.06
C GLU A 116 -26.13 14.90 2.07
N LEU A 117 -25.05 14.93 1.29
CA LEU A 117 -24.72 13.95 0.27
C LEU A 117 -23.35 13.34 0.55
N PHE A 118 -23.15 12.13 0.01
CA PHE A 118 -22.01 11.31 0.34
C PHE A 118 -21.22 10.90 -0.89
N CYS A 119 -19.95 10.60 -0.68
CA CYS A 119 -19.13 9.89 -1.64
C CYS A 119 -18.40 8.74 -0.95
N SER A 120 -18.18 7.64 -1.66
CA SER A 120 -17.38 6.51 -1.19
C SER A 120 -16.30 6.14 -2.19
N PHE A 121 -15.13 5.80 -1.66
CA PHE A 121 -14.10 5.07 -2.39
C PHE A 121 -14.16 3.60 -2.00
N GLU A 122 -14.34 2.73 -2.99
CA GLU A 122 -14.47 1.29 -2.79
C GLU A 122 -13.42 0.52 -3.59
N ALA A 123 -12.72 -0.40 -2.92
CA ALA A 123 -11.79 -1.34 -3.54
C ALA A 123 -12.02 -2.75 -2.98
N GLU A 124 -12.02 -3.76 -3.85
CA GLU A 124 -12.28 -5.16 -3.48
C GLU A 124 -13.57 -5.34 -2.65
N ALA A 125 -14.64 -4.62 -3.00
CA ALA A 125 -15.92 -4.61 -2.28
C ALA A 125 -15.83 -4.14 -0.81
N ARG A 126 -14.84 -3.30 -0.48
CA ARG A 126 -14.66 -2.67 0.82
C ARG A 126 -14.58 -1.15 0.67
N THR A 127 -15.23 -0.41 1.56
CA THR A 127 -15.11 1.05 1.63
C THR A 127 -13.80 1.42 2.30
N LEU A 128 -12.95 2.19 1.63
CA LEU A 128 -11.64 2.63 2.16
C LEU A 128 -11.65 4.11 2.56
N LEU A 129 -12.52 4.91 1.95
CA LEU A 129 -12.78 6.30 2.29
C LEU A 129 -14.28 6.58 2.17
N PHE A 130 -14.83 7.31 3.13
CA PHE A 130 -16.22 7.78 3.11
C PHE A 130 -16.22 9.28 3.32
N ALA A 131 -16.90 10.04 2.46
CA ALA A 131 -16.93 11.50 2.51
C ALA A 131 -18.36 12.02 2.52
N ALA A 132 -18.55 13.19 3.12
CA ALA A 132 -19.81 13.88 3.21
C ALA A 132 -19.62 15.38 2.93
N GLY A 133 -20.59 15.99 2.26
CA GLY A 133 -20.60 17.43 2.01
C GLY A 133 -22.02 17.99 1.88
N ASN A 134 -22.15 19.29 2.10
CA ASN A 134 -23.41 20.01 1.90
C ASN A 134 -23.44 20.62 0.49
N VAL A 135 -24.60 20.55 -0.18
CA VAL A 135 -24.78 21.14 -1.52
C VAL A 135 -24.81 22.66 -1.43
N ALA A 136 -24.18 23.35 -2.38
CA ALA A 136 -24.16 24.82 -2.46
C ALA A 136 -23.73 25.50 -1.14
N SER A 137 -22.72 24.93 -0.47
CA SER A 137 -22.20 25.38 0.81
C SER A 137 -20.69 25.60 0.75
N ASP A 138 -20.22 26.66 1.42
CA ASP A 138 -18.79 26.92 1.63
C ASP A 138 -18.24 26.18 2.86
N GLN A 139 -19.09 25.45 3.60
CA GLN A 139 -18.60 24.61 4.69
C GLN A 139 -17.70 23.51 4.14
N PRO A 140 -16.62 23.15 4.84
CA PRO A 140 -15.75 22.06 4.41
C PRO A 140 -16.53 20.76 4.25
N ALA A 141 -16.27 20.04 3.17
CA ALA A 141 -16.61 18.63 3.09
C ALA A 141 -15.65 17.84 3.98
N GLU A 142 -16.16 16.79 4.60
CA GLU A 142 -15.40 15.95 5.53
C GLU A 142 -15.25 14.54 4.93
N ALA A 143 -14.14 13.87 5.24
CA ALA A 143 -13.92 12.48 4.90
C ALA A 143 -13.39 11.70 6.10
N ALA A 144 -13.70 10.41 6.13
CA ALA A 144 -13.16 9.43 7.03
C ALA A 144 -12.23 8.50 6.26
N VAL A 145 -11.05 8.24 6.84
CA VAL A 145 -10.17 7.11 6.49
C VAL A 145 -9.82 6.36 7.76
N LYS A 146 -9.38 5.12 7.67
CA LYS A 146 -8.96 4.34 8.84
C LYS A 146 -7.43 4.26 8.92
N LEU A 147 -6.88 4.69 10.05
CA LEU A 147 -5.45 4.68 10.34
C LEU A 147 -5.20 4.01 11.69
N SER A 148 -4.34 2.99 11.71
CA SER A 148 -4.01 2.23 12.92
C SER A 148 -5.26 1.69 13.63
N GLY A 149 -6.24 1.24 12.85
CA GLY A 149 -7.50 0.72 13.37
C GLY A 149 -8.50 1.75 13.90
N GLN A 150 -8.27 3.06 13.73
CA GLN A 150 -9.19 4.14 14.15
C GLN A 150 -9.62 5.01 12.97
N PRO A 151 -10.88 5.49 12.92
CA PRO A 151 -11.28 6.49 11.94
C PRO A 151 -10.61 7.83 12.23
N VAL A 152 -10.02 8.42 11.19
CA VAL A 152 -9.44 9.76 11.18
C VAL A 152 -10.27 10.62 10.24
N LYS A 153 -10.69 11.78 10.75
CA LYS A 153 -11.50 12.74 9.99
C LYS A 153 -10.60 13.79 9.32
N LEU A 154 -10.76 13.93 8.02
CA LEU A 154 -10.06 14.87 7.15
C LEU A 154 -11.06 15.84 6.53
N SER A 155 -10.59 16.94 5.96
CA SER A 155 -11.47 17.94 5.34
C SER A 155 -10.90 18.56 4.07
N VAL A 156 -11.79 19.10 3.24
CA VAL A 156 -11.48 19.95 2.09
C VAL A 156 -12.54 21.05 1.98
N ASP A 157 -12.12 22.26 1.62
CA ASP A 157 -13.06 23.39 1.44
C ASP A 157 -13.93 23.20 0.19
N GLY A 158 -15.12 23.81 0.19
CA GLY A 158 -15.99 23.91 -0.99
C GLY A 158 -17.18 22.93 -1.05
N GLY A 159 -17.58 22.37 0.09
CA GLY A 159 -18.80 21.57 0.21
C GLY A 159 -18.83 20.33 -0.69
N PHE A 160 -20.03 19.88 -1.04
CA PHE A 160 -20.19 18.66 -1.84
C PHE A 160 -19.59 18.77 -3.25
N ASP A 161 -19.71 19.95 -3.90
CA ASP A 161 -19.21 20.14 -5.26
C ASP A 161 -17.69 19.89 -5.36
N ALA A 162 -16.95 20.24 -4.30
CA ALA A 162 -15.50 20.06 -4.23
C ALA A 162 -15.04 18.60 -4.24
N ILE A 163 -15.91 17.64 -3.92
CA ILE A 163 -15.55 16.22 -3.79
C ILE A 163 -16.12 15.32 -4.91
N THR A 164 -16.98 15.86 -5.77
CA THR A 164 -17.69 15.07 -6.82
C THR A 164 -16.79 14.40 -7.85
N ARG A 165 -15.57 14.91 -8.06
CA ARG A 165 -14.61 14.41 -9.07
C ARG A 165 -13.27 13.98 -8.46
N GLY A 166 -13.32 13.57 -7.20
CA GLY A 166 -12.13 13.37 -6.37
C GLY A 166 -11.73 14.65 -5.65
N ALA A 167 -10.90 14.50 -4.63
CA ALA A 167 -10.45 15.60 -3.78
C ALA A 167 -9.20 15.21 -2.99
N VAL A 168 -8.52 16.22 -2.46
CA VAL A 168 -7.45 16.05 -1.48
C VAL A 168 -7.97 16.51 -0.12
N PHE A 169 -8.24 15.55 0.76
CA PHE A 169 -8.62 15.81 2.13
C PHE A 169 -7.38 15.85 3.00
N THR A 170 -7.32 16.80 3.92
CA THR A 170 -6.17 16.92 4.82
C THR A 170 -6.62 17.22 6.24
N ASP A 171 -5.82 16.76 7.19
CA ASP A 171 -5.76 17.30 8.53
C ASP A 171 -4.30 17.26 9.02
N HIS A 172 -4.09 17.41 10.33
CA HIS A 172 -2.78 17.27 10.96
C HIS A 172 -2.19 15.85 10.97
N ALA A 173 -3.03 14.82 10.95
CA ALA A 173 -2.63 13.42 11.08
C ALA A 173 -2.36 12.75 9.73
N ALA A 174 -3.02 13.19 8.64
CA ALA A 174 -2.84 12.62 7.31
C ALA A 174 -3.35 13.51 6.17
N THR A 175 -2.98 13.10 4.96
CA THR A 175 -3.63 13.50 3.70
C THR A 175 -4.24 12.27 3.03
N ALA A 176 -5.44 12.41 2.49
CA ALA A 176 -6.07 11.40 1.63
C ALA A 176 -6.48 12.03 0.31
N GLU A 177 -5.93 11.53 -0.80
CA GLU A 177 -6.21 11.98 -2.15
C GLU A 177 -7.00 10.93 -2.91
N VAL A 178 -8.15 11.33 -3.46
CA VAL A 178 -8.89 10.55 -4.44
C VAL A 178 -8.70 11.20 -5.80
N ALA A 179 -8.04 10.48 -6.71
CA ALA A 179 -7.81 10.93 -8.08
C ALA A 179 -8.64 10.08 -9.05
N VAL A 180 -9.61 10.68 -9.75
CA VAL A 180 -10.38 9.98 -10.80
C VAL A 180 -9.48 9.72 -12.00
N THR A 181 -9.36 8.46 -12.43
CA THR A 181 -8.44 7.98 -13.46
C THR A 181 -9.12 7.66 -14.79
N GLY A 182 -10.46 7.60 -14.84
CA GLY A 182 -11.19 7.21 -16.04
C GLY A 182 -12.60 7.80 -16.16
N GLU A 183 -13.27 7.43 -17.25
CA GLU A 183 -14.70 7.72 -17.47
C GLU A 183 -15.58 6.85 -16.58
N ALA A 184 -16.84 7.24 -16.42
CA ALA A 184 -17.82 6.46 -15.67
C ALA A 184 -17.93 5.04 -16.22
N THR A 185 -17.96 4.05 -15.33
CA THR A 185 -18.16 2.64 -15.71
C THR A 185 -19.64 2.27 -15.79
N GLU A 186 -20.51 3.15 -15.31
CA GLU A 186 -21.95 2.93 -15.19
C GLU A 186 -22.72 4.20 -15.56
N ASP A 187 -23.94 4.01 -16.07
CA ASP A 187 -24.90 5.10 -16.27
C ASP A 187 -25.69 5.36 -14.98
N GLY A 188 -26.20 6.58 -14.79
CA GLY A 188 -27.11 6.91 -13.69
C GLY A 188 -26.83 8.28 -13.04
N GLU A 189 -27.51 8.54 -11.94
CA GLU A 189 -27.36 9.78 -11.15
C GLU A 189 -26.06 9.80 -10.33
N SER A 190 -25.61 8.62 -9.90
CA SER A 190 -24.43 8.42 -9.06
C SER A 190 -23.46 7.42 -9.71
N PRO A 191 -22.92 7.71 -10.90
CA PRO A 191 -22.08 6.77 -11.61
C PRO A 191 -20.77 6.51 -10.85
N ALA A 192 -20.24 5.29 -10.94
CA ALA A 192 -18.91 4.97 -10.44
C ALA A 192 -17.83 5.39 -11.44
N TYR A 193 -16.76 5.99 -10.92
CA TYR A 193 -15.58 6.38 -11.69
C TYR A 193 -14.37 5.56 -11.21
N PRO A 194 -13.56 5.00 -12.12
CA PRO A 194 -12.25 4.48 -11.78
C PRO A 194 -11.43 5.57 -11.11
N ALA A 195 -10.78 5.24 -10.00
CA ALA A 195 -10.00 6.19 -9.23
C ALA A 195 -8.89 5.49 -8.42
N THR A 196 -7.87 6.27 -8.08
CA THR A 196 -6.82 5.88 -7.12
C THR A 196 -7.06 6.63 -5.80
N LEU A 197 -7.04 5.90 -4.68
CA LEU A 197 -6.99 6.47 -3.34
C LEU A 197 -5.55 6.39 -2.83
N THR A 198 -4.97 7.52 -2.45
CA THR A 198 -3.65 7.61 -1.81
C THR A 198 -3.80 8.22 -0.42
N VAL A 199 -3.44 7.45 0.61
CA VAL A 199 -3.43 7.90 2.01
C VAL A 199 -1.99 8.04 2.48
N ARG A 200 -1.64 9.26 2.91
CA ARG A 200 -0.31 9.65 3.42
C ARG A 200 -0.47 10.04 4.89
N PRO A 201 -0.24 9.11 5.84
CA PRO A 201 -0.13 9.46 7.25
C PRO A 201 1.03 10.44 7.48
N GLU A 202 0.95 11.28 8.52
CA GLU A 202 2.09 12.08 8.98
C GLU A 202 3.27 11.17 9.35
N GLU A 203 2.97 10.09 10.08
CA GLU A 203 3.93 9.07 10.48
C GLU A 203 3.54 7.71 9.88
N GLY A 204 4.35 7.23 8.94
CA GLY A 204 4.19 5.90 8.35
C GLY A 204 4.38 5.87 6.83
N PRO A 205 4.28 4.69 6.22
CA PRO A 205 4.34 4.56 4.77
C PRO A 205 3.07 5.12 4.13
N GLU A 206 3.23 5.63 2.91
CA GLU A 206 2.11 5.91 2.02
C GLU A 206 1.40 4.61 1.65
N MET A 207 0.07 4.67 1.55
CA MET A 207 -0.77 3.55 1.19
C MET A 207 -1.63 3.96 0.00
N ALA A 208 -1.69 3.11 -1.03
CA ALA A 208 -2.49 3.37 -2.21
C ALA A 208 -3.40 2.18 -2.54
N ALA A 209 -4.54 2.47 -3.16
CA ALA A 209 -5.43 1.46 -3.71
C ALA A 209 -6.10 1.97 -4.99
N GLU A 210 -6.25 1.08 -5.96
CA GLU A 210 -7.10 1.28 -7.12
C GLU A 210 -8.53 0.83 -6.80
N GLY A 211 -9.52 1.58 -7.27
CA GLY A 211 -10.91 1.33 -6.93
C GLY A 211 -11.89 2.21 -7.70
N LEU A 212 -13.07 2.36 -7.12
CA LEU A 212 -14.16 3.15 -7.66
C LEU A 212 -14.53 4.29 -6.72
N TRP A 213 -14.68 5.49 -7.27
CA TRP A 213 -15.22 6.65 -6.61
C TRP A 213 -16.68 6.87 -7.03
N ARG A 214 -17.59 6.95 -6.08
CA ARG A 214 -19.02 7.19 -6.33
C ARG A 214 -19.52 8.29 -5.42
N CYS A 215 -20.30 9.23 -5.97
CA CYS A 215 -20.94 10.31 -5.22
C CYS A 215 -22.44 10.31 -5.49
N GLY A 216 -23.25 10.47 -4.46
CA GLY A 216 -24.71 10.39 -4.58
C GLY A 216 -25.47 10.46 -3.25
N PRO A 217 -26.82 10.44 -3.31
CA PRO A 217 -27.68 10.30 -2.14
C PRO A 217 -27.63 8.89 -1.53
#